data_AF-A0A9E1PYF3-F1
#
_entry.id   AF-A0A9E1PYF3-F1
#
_cell.length_a   1.000
_cell.length_b   1.000
_cell.length_c   1.000
_cell.angle_alpha   90.00
_cell.angle_beta   90.00
_cell.angle_gamma   90.00
#
_symmetry.space_group_name_H-M   'P 1'
#
loop_
_entity.id
_entity.type
_entity.pdbx_description
1 polymer ?
#
loop_
_entity_poly.entity_id
_entity_poly.type
_entity_poly.pdbx_seq_one_letter_code
_entity_poly.pdbx_strand_id
1 'polypeptide(L)' 'EILVVEPNVDAMPPALADKKNATFFDAATAIDKADIVVLLVGHRAFKEINRNTLNQKVVIDTQGLFA' A
#
# COMPACT_ATOMS: atom_id res chain seq x y z
N GLU A 1 3.95 -2.25 12.55
CA GLU A 1 4.60 -2.93 11.40
C GLU A 1 4.38 -2.10 10.15
N ILE A 2 5.23 -2.20 9.13
CA ILE A 2 5.10 -1.50 7.84
C ILE A 2 4.83 -2.53 6.75
N LEU A 3 3.71 -2.39 6.06
CA LEU A 3 3.33 -3.22 4.92
C LEU A 3 3.71 -2.46 3.64
N VAL A 4 4.74 -2.93 2.94
CA VAL A 4 5.25 -2.30 1.72
C VAL A 4 4.55 -2.90 0.52
N VAL A 5 4.04 -2.03 -0.37
CA VAL A 5 3.32 -2.42 -1.58
C VAL A 5 3.91 -1.66 -2.76
N GLU A 6 4.22 -2.37 -3.83
CA GLU A 6 4.58 -1.77 -5.11
C GLU A 6 4.07 -2.69 -6.24
N PRO A 7 3.31 -2.18 -7.23
CA PRO A 7 2.59 -3.03 -8.19
C PRO A 7 3.40 -3.48 -9.41
N ASN A 8 4.64 -3.01 -9.57
CA ASN A 8 5.53 -3.28 -10.70
C ASN A 8 6.73 -4.15 -10.33
N VAL A 9 6.87 -4.56 -9.06
CA VAL A 9 7.91 -5.47 -8.59
C VAL A 9 7.31 -6.58 -7.72
N ASP A 10 7.94 -7.75 -7.77
CA ASP A 10 7.48 -8.94 -7.03
C ASP A 10 8.25 -9.18 -5.72
N ALA A 11 9.15 -8.27 -5.35
CA ALA A 11 10.03 -8.43 -4.20
C ALA A 11 10.31 -7.11 -3.49
N MET A 12 10.70 -7.22 -2.21
CA MET A 12 11.10 -6.07 -1.39
C MET A 12 12.25 -5.29 -2.07
N PRO A 13 12.13 -3.97 -2.25
CA PRO A 13 13.21 -3.14 -2.75
C PRO A 13 14.48 -3.28 -1.88
N PRO A 14 15.69 -3.32 -2.47
CA PRO A 14 16.93 -3.51 -1.71
C PRO A 14 17.13 -2.48 -0.58
N ALA A 15 16.69 -1.24 -0.80
CA ALA A 15 16.78 -0.16 0.20
C ALA A 15 15.96 -0.44 1.49
N LEU A 16 15.00 -1.35 1.43
CA LEU A 16 14.12 -1.73 2.53
C LEU A 16 14.37 -3.17 3.04
N ALA A 17 15.24 -3.94 2.38
CA ALA A 17 15.47 -5.35 2.70
C ALA A 17 15.97 -5.59 4.13
N ASP A 18 16.79 -4.68 4.68
CA ASP A 18 17.33 -4.79 6.04
C ASP A 18 16.37 -4.25 7.13
N LYS A 19 15.19 -3.75 6.75
CA LYS A 19 14.23 -3.18 7.69
C LYS A 19 13.38 -4.29 8.30
N LYS A 20 13.76 -4.73 9.51
CA LYS A 20 13.07 -5.81 10.25
C LYS A 20 11.57 -5.57 10.51
N ASN A 21 11.11 -4.32 10.46
CA ASN A 21 9.72 -3.95 10.68
C ASN A 21 8.94 -3.72 9.38
N ALA A 22 9.53 -3.98 8.22
CA ALA A 22 8.92 -3.83 6.91
C ALA A 22 8.76 -5.19 6.23
N THR A 23 7.56 -5.46 5.74
CA THR A 23 7.22 -6.71 5.05
C THR A 23 6.55 -6.38 3.72
N PHE A 24 6.97 -7.03 2.65
CA PHE A 24 6.41 -6.80 1.31
C PHE A 24 5.13 -7.62 1.10
N PHE A 25 4.09 -6.98 0.57
CA PHE A 25 2.77 -7.58 0.31
C PHE A 25 2.18 -7.05 -0.99
N ASP A 26 1.22 -7.79 -1.55
CA ASP A 26 0.30 -7.24 -2.54
C ASP A 26 -0.66 -6.23 -1.90
N ALA A 27 -1.24 -5.36 -2.74
CA ALA A 27 -2.10 -4.28 -2.28
C ALA A 27 -3.34 -4.76 -1.51
N ALA A 28 -3.97 -5.85 -1.94
CA ALA A 28 -5.20 -6.34 -1.31
C ALA A 28 -4.92 -6.85 0.10
N THR A 29 -3.91 -7.70 0.25
CA THR A 29 -3.47 -8.22 1.56
C THR A 29 -3.00 -7.11 2.49
N ALA A 30 -2.27 -6.13 1.98
CA ALA A 30 -1.80 -5.01 2.78
C ALA A 30 -2.97 -4.14 3.28
N ILE A 31 -3.94 -3.83 2.42
CA ILE A 31 -5.12 -3.05 2.79
C ILE A 31 -5.95 -3.78 3.84
N ASP A 32 -6.17 -5.10 3.68
CA ASP A 32 -6.93 -5.90 4.63
C ASP A 32 -6.32 -5.84 6.04
N LYS A 33 -5.00 -6.00 6.14
CA LYS A 33 -4.25 -6.03 7.42
C LYS A 33 -3.97 -4.65 8.03
N ALA A 34 -3.81 -3.62 7.20
CA ALA A 34 -3.40 -2.31 7.69
C ALA A 34 -4.50 -1.62 8.50
N ASP A 35 -4.13 -0.86 9.53
CA ASP A 35 -5.03 0.11 10.16
C ASP A 35 -5.02 1.45 9.40
N ILE A 36 -3.87 1.79 8.82
CA ILE A 36 -3.60 3.04 8.11
C ILE A 36 -3.04 2.72 6.72
N VAL A 37 -3.65 3.28 5.68
CA VAL A 37 -3.22 3.14 4.29
C VAL A 37 -2.69 4.48 3.80
N VAL A 38 -1.42 4.52 3.40
CA VAL A 38 -0.76 5.72 2.88
C VAL A 38 -0.42 5.53 1.41
N LEU A 39 -1.01 6.36 0.54
CA LEU A 39 -0.70 6.36 -0.88
C LEU A 39 0.38 7.41 -1.17
N LEU A 40 1.59 6.94 -1.46
CA LEU A 40 2.76 7.80 -1.71
C LEU A 40 3.02 8.01 -3.21
N VAL A 41 2.57 7.10 -4.07
CA VAL A 41 2.81 7.15 -5.52
C VAL A 41 1.56 6.73 -6.28
N GLY A 42 1.10 7.57 -7.21
CA GLY A 42 -0.13 7.37 -7.99
C GLY A 42 0.02 6.36 -9.13
N HIS A 43 0.44 5.13 -8.86
CA HIS A 43 0.52 4.08 -9.89
C HIS A 43 -0.87 3.78 -10.47
N ARG A 44 -0.93 3.54 -11.79
CA ARG A 44 -2.19 3.25 -12.50
C ARG A 44 -2.93 2.05 -11.92
N ALA A 45 -2.20 1.01 -11.48
CA ALA A 45 -2.77 -0.18 -10.86
C ALA A 45 -3.61 0.15 -9.61
N PHE A 46 -3.24 1.17 -8.85
CA PHE A 46 -3.98 1.55 -7.64
C PHE A 46 -5.32 2.23 -7.91
N LYS A 47 -5.59 2.68 -9.15
CA LYS A 47 -6.90 3.19 -9.55
C LYS A 47 -7.98 2.11 -9.55
N GLU A 48 -7.58 0.84 -9.66
CA GLU A 48 -8.48 -0.31 -9.70
C GLU A 48 -8.82 -0.86 -8.31
N ILE A 49 -8.22 -0.28 -7.25
CA ILE A 49 -8.55 -0.65 -5.87
C ILE A 49 -10.02 -0.32 -5.59
N ASN A 50 -10.76 -1.34 -5.13
CA ASN A 50 -12.13 -1.17 -4.68
C ASN A 50 -12.17 -0.27 -3.45
N ARG A 51 -12.68 0.96 -3.60
CA ARG A 51 -12.77 1.95 -2.51
C ARG A 51 -13.48 1.42 -1.25
N ASN A 52 -14.38 0.45 -1.40
CA ASN A 52 -15.05 -0.14 -0.24
C ASN A 52 -14.10 -0.86 0.73
N THR A 53 -12.95 -1.35 0.26
CA THR A 53 -11.94 -1.99 1.14
C THR A 53 -11.23 -0.96 2.03
N LEU A 54 -11.34 0.33 1.72
CA LEU A 54 -10.73 1.43 2.46
C LEU A 54 -11.67 2.06 3.50
N ASN A 55 -12.98 1.77 3.46
CA ASN A 55 -14.01 2.47 4.25
C ASN A 55 -13.83 2.40 5.79
N GLN A 56 -12.98 1.49 6.29
CA GLN A 56 -12.70 1.32 7.72
C GLN A 56 -11.22 1.58 8.05
N LYS A 57 -10.47 2.16 7.12
CA LYS A 57 -9.05 2.44 7.23
C LYS A 57 -8.83 3.94 7.37
N VAL A 58 -7.79 4.35 8.08
CA VAL A 58 -7.32 5.73 8.00
C VAL A 58 -6.56 5.87 6.68
N VAL A 59 -7.09 6.65 5.74
CA VAL A 59 -6.47 6.82 4.43
C VAL A 59 -5.74 8.17 4.35
N ILE A 60 -4.44 8.12 4.05
CA ILE A 60 -3.64 9.30 3.71
C ILE A 60 -3.34 9.24 2.22
N ASP A 61 -4.14 9.95 1.44
CA ASP A 61 -3.99 10.05 0.00
C ASP A 61 -3.23 11.32 -0.39
N THR A 62 -1.94 11.17 -0.68
CA THR A 62 -1.09 12.30 -1.12
C THR A 62 -1.20 12.57 -2.63
N GLN A 63 -1.90 11.70 -3.36
CA GLN A 63 -1.94 11.68 -4.82
C GLN A 63 -3.32 12.04 -5.39
N GLY A 64 -4.35 12.13 -4.55
CA GLY A 64 -5.74 12.42 -4.93
C GLY A 64 -6.40 11.30 -5.74
N LEU A 65 -5.98 10.05 -5.54
CA LEU A 65 -6.49 8.87 -6.25
C LEU A 65 -7.79 8.29 -5.65
N PHE A 66 -7.94 8.41 -4.33
CA PHE A 66 -9.04 7.86 -3.55
C PHE A 66 -10.07 8.90 -3.12
N ALA A 67 -9.78 10.19 -3.34
CA ALA A 67 -10.74 11.29 -3.22
C ALA A 67 -11.92 11.17 -4.19
#